data_AF-A0A6I9Q5S5-F1
#
_entry.id   AF-A0A6I9Q5S5-F1
#
_cell.length_a   1.000
_cell.length_b   1.000
_cell.length_c   1.000
_cell.angle_alpha   90.00
_cell.angle_beta   90.00
_cell.angle_gamma   90.00
#
_symmetry.space_group_name_H-M   'P 1'
#
loop_
_entity.id
_entity.type
_entity.pdbx_description
1 polymer ?
#
loop_
_entity_poly.entity_id
_entity_poly.type
_entity_poly.pdbx_seq_one_letter_code
_entity_poly.pdbx_strand_id
1 'polypeptide(L)'
;MSHLSYFFRRLGLSYNEISSVENGTLANVPHLRELHLDNNALTTVPAGLSDHKYIQVVYLHTNKISAVGTGDFCPPGLNHKKAMYSGISLFGNPVPYWEVQPITFRCVFDRSAIQLGNYRKK
;
A
#
# COMPACT_ATOMS: atom_id res chain seq x y z
N MET A 1 -31.38 -19.31 3.63
CA MET A 1 -30.25 -18.99 2.75
C MET A 1 -29.99 -17.49 2.81
N SER A 2 -29.13 -17.03 3.70
CA SER A 2 -28.71 -15.61 3.76
C SER A 2 -27.43 -15.49 4.61
N HIS A 3 -26.32 -16.01 4.09
CA HIS A 3 -25.00 -15.65 4.61
C HIS A 3 -24.60 -14.32 3.97
N LEU A 4 -25.05 -13.22 4.57
CA LEU A 4 -24.40 -11.92 4.38
C LEU A 4 -23.06 -11.97 5.12
N SER A 5 -22.06 -12.61 4.51
CA SER A 5 -20.67 -12.37 4.88
C SER A 5 -20.35 -10.93 4.46
N TYR A 6 -20.39 -10.03 5.43
CA TYR A 6 -19.84 -8.68 5.29
C TYR A 6 -18.34 -8.83 5.07
N PHE A 7 -17.92 -9.09 3.83
CA PHE A 7 -16.52 -9.09 3.45
C PHE A 7 -15.96 -7.70 3.73
N PHE A 8 -15.03 -7.60 4.67
CA PHE A 8 -14.32 -6.36 4.96
C PHE A 8 -13.49 -5.97 3.72
N ARG A 9 -14.06 -5.11 2.87
CA ARG A 9 -13.41 -4.64 1.65
C ARG A 9 -12.51 -3.44 1.90
N ARG A 10 -12.73 -2.73 3.00
CA ARG A 10 -12.00 -1.50 3.36
C ARG A 10 -11.63 -1.55 4.83
N LEU A 11 -10.36 -1.30 5.14
CA LEU A 11 -9.86 -1.22 6.50
C LEU A 11 -9.26 0.18 6.71
N GLY A 12 -9.96 0.99 7.49
CA GLY A 12 -9.53 2.33 7.86
C GLY A 12 -8.85 2.32 9.22
N LEU A 13 -7.57 2.64 9.24
CA LEU A 13 -6.74 2.78 10.44
C LEU A 13 -5.97 4.10 10.44
N SER A 14 -6.44 5.07 9.64
CA SER A 14 -5.85 6.40 9.54
C SER A 14 -5.91 7.14 10.88
N TYR A 15 -4.98 8.06 11.13
CA TYR A 15 -4.93 8.90 12.34
C TYR A 15 -4.82 8.10 13.64
N ASN A 16 -3.89 7.15 13.67
CA ASN A 16 -3.53 6.40 14.87
C ASN A 16 -2.02 6.53 15.14
N GLU A 17 -1.53 5.78 16.13
CA GLU A 17 -0.12 5.74 16.51
C GLU A 17 0.56 4.43 16.07
N ILE A 18 0.07 3.80 14.99
CA ILE A 18 0.58 2.51 14.54
C ILE A 18 2.02 2.68 14.04
N SER A 19 2.96 2.05 14.73
CA SER A 19 4.39 2.10 14.39
C SER A 19 4.86 0.91 13.56
N SER A 20 4.09 -0.19 13.56
CA SER A 20 4.42 -1.41 12.80
C SER A 20 3.15 -2.20 12.46
N VAL A 21 3.24 -3.00 11.39
CA VAL A 21 2.27 -4.03 11.04
C VAL A 21 3.03 -5.36 11.02
N GLU A 22 2.59 -6.31 11.84
CA GLU A 22 3.27 -7.60 11.95
C GLU A 22 3.17 -8.41 10.65
N ASN A 23 4.24 -9.11 10.29
CA ASN A 23 4.29 -9.98 9.12
C ASN A 23 3.14 -11.01 9.17
N GLY A 24 2.46 -11.22 8.05
CA GLY A 24 1.33 -12.14 7.96
C GLY A 24 -0.01 -11.55 8.41
N THR A 25 -0.05 -10.37 9.04
CA THR A 25 -1.32 -9.70 9.43
C THR A 25 -2.27 -9.55 8.23
N LEU A 26 -1.74 -9.13 7.08
CA LEU A 26 -2.55 -8.93 5.87
C LEU A 26 -3.10 -10.23 5.29
N ALA A 27 -2.53 -11.40 5.64
CA ALA A 27 -3.08 -12.69 5.21
C ALA A 27 -4.41 -13.03 5.90
N ASN A 28 -4.69 -12.43 7.07
CA ASN A 28 -5.93 -12.63 7.82
C ASN A 28 -7.13 -11.85 7.24
N VAL A 29 -6.87 -10.94 6.29
CA VAL A 29 -7.91 -10.15 5.60
C VAL A 29 -7.85 -10.39 4.09
N PRO A 30 -7.93 -11.65 3.62
CA PRO A 30 -7.53 -12.05 2.26
C PRO A 30 -8.39 -11.44 1.15
N HIS A 31 -9.52 -10.80 1.47
CA HIS A 31 -10.42 -10.17 0.51
C HIS A 31 -10.37 -8.64 0.54
N LEU A 32 -9.48 -8.05 1.35
CA LEU A 32 -9.34 -6.60 1.49
C LEU A 32 -9.03 -5.96 0.13
N ARG A 33 -9.67 -4.82 -0.14
CA ARG A 33 -9.50 -4.02 -1.37
C ARG A 33 -8.81 -2.70 -1.10
N GLU A 34 -9.12 -2.06 0.03
CA GLU A 34 -8.60 -0.75 0.41
C GLU A 34 -8.06 -0.80 1.83
N LEU A 35 -6.82 -0.32 2.00
CA LEU A 35 -6.13 -0.24 3.29
C LEU A 35 -5.66 1.18 3.52
N HIS A 36 -6.22 1.84 4.54
CA HIS A 36 -5.80 3.18 4.92
C HIS A 36 -4.99 3.11 6.22
N LEU A 37 -3.72 3.45 6.13
CA LEU A 37 -2.74 3.49 7.22
C LEU A 37 -2.02 4.84 7.25
N ASP A 38 -2.57 5.86 6.58
CA ASP A 38 -2.04 7.20 6.57
C ASP A 38 -2.14 7.88 7.95
N ASN A 39 -1.34 8.92 8.18
CA ASN A 39 -1.31 9.63 9.48
C ASN A 39 -1.03 8.66 10.65
N ASN A 40 0.06 7.91 10.54
CA ASN A 40 0.54 6.95 11.55
C ASN A 40 2.05 7.12 11.78
N ALA A 41 2.69 6.17 12.46
CA ALA A 41 4.12 6.19 12.78
C ALA A 41 4.93 5.08 12.08
N LEU A 42 4.42 4.51 10.99
CA LEU A 42 5.08 3.41 10.27
C LEU A 42 6.44 3.84 9.73
N THR A 43 7.47 3.03 9.95
CA THR A 43 8.84 3.29 9.46
C THR A 43 9.19 2.54 8.17
N THR A 44 8.35 1.57 7.79
CA THR A 44 8.50 0.76 6.58
C THR A 44 7.14 0.48 5.95
N VAL A 45 7.14 0.10 4.67
CA VAL A 45 5.93 -0.40 3.99
C VAL A 45 5.51 -1.73 4.65
N PRO A 46 4.22 -1.93 5.00
CA PRO A 46 3.76 -3.17 5.61
C PRO A 46 4.08 -4.41 4.77
N ALA A 47 4.69 -5.41 5.40
CA ALA A 47 5.02 -6.66 4.74
C ALA A 47 3.76 -7.42 4.28
N GLY A 48 3.87 -8.13 3.16
CA GLY A 48 2.78 -8.94 2.59
C GLY A 48 1.89 -8.20 1.59
N LEU A 49 2.08 -6.89 1.37
CA LEU A 49 1.40 -6.17 0.29
C LEU A 49 1.71 -6.75 -1.09
N SER A 50 2.95 -7.20 -1.33
CA SER A 50 3.37 -7.90 -2.55
C SER A 50 2.54 -9.15 -2.84
N ASP A 51 2.22 -9.92 -1.81
CA ASP A 51 1.56 -11.23 -1.92
C ASP A 51 0.04 -11.12 -1.81
N HIS A 52 -0.48 -10.00 -1.28
CA HIS A 52 -1.90 -9.79 -1.14
C HIS A 52 -2.58 -9.62 -2.51
N LYS A 53 -3.41 -10.60 -2.86
CA LYS A 53 -3.98 -10.75 -4.21
C LYS A 53 -5.00 -9.67 -4.58
N TYR A 54 -5.60 -9.01 -3.60
CA TYR A 54 -6.82 -8.25 -3.83
C TYR A 54 -6.75 -6.77 -3.43
N ILE A 55 -5.71 -6.32 -2.74
CA ILE A 55 -5.62 -4.90 -2.35
C ILE A 55 -5.31 -4.09 -3.61
N GLN A 56 -6.08 -3.03 -3.82
CA GLN A 56 -5.98 -2.12 -4.97
C GLN A 56 -5.67 -0.68 -4.53
N VAL A 57 -6.07 -0.30 -3.31
CA VAL A 57 -5.77 1.02 -2.74
C VAL A 57 -5.02 0.86 -1.43
N VAL A 58 -3.88 1.55 -1.32
CA VAL A 58 -3.10 1.64 -0.08
C VAL A 58 -2.71 3.08 0.18
N TYR A 59 -3.18 3.62 1.30
CA TYR A 59 -2.75 4.93 1.77
C TYR A 59 -1.74 4.79 2.90
N LEU A 60 -0.51 5.25 2.64
CA LEU A 60 0.61 5.28 3.59
C LEU A 60 1.17 6.70 3.76
N HIS A 61 0.47 7.73 3.25
CA HIS A 61 0.96 9.10 3.33
C HIS A 61 1.04 9.58 4.78
N THR A 62 1.87 10.57 5.06
CA THR A 62 2.04 11.10 6.43
C THR A 62 2.42 10.00 7.44
N ASN A 63 3.48 9.26 7.14
CA ASN A 63 4.10 8.27 8.04
C ASN A 63 5.60 8.59 8.20
N LYS A 64 6.39 7.67 8.75
CA LYS A 64 7.84 7.78 8.95
C LYS A 64 8.64 6.84 8.03
N ILE A 65 8.07 6.44 6.88
CA ILE A 65 8.68 5.49 5.94
C ILE A 65 9.92 6.11 5.30
N SER A 66 11.10 5.57 5.60
CA SER A 66 12.38 6.12 5.13
C SER A 66 12.96 5.38 3.91
N ALA A 67 12.42 4.21 3.56
CA ALA A 67 12.86 3.43 2.41
C ALA A 67 11.69 2.64 1.81
N VAL A 68 11.74 2.40 0.50
CA VAL A 68 10.78 1.57 -0.23
C VAL A 68 11.55 0.62 -1.15
N GLY A 69 11.40 -0.68 -0.92
CA GLY A 69 12.00 -1.74 -1.71
C GLY A 69 11.24 -2.05 -3.00
N THR A 70 11.96 -2.60 -3.99
CA THR A 70 11.40 -2.96 -5.31
C THR A 70 10.36 -4.09 -5.29
N GLY A 71 10.25 -4.78 -4.15
CA GLY A 71 9.30 -5.85 -3.88
C GLY A 71 8.22 -5.49 -2.88
N ASP A 72 8.17 -4.26 -2.34
CA ASP A 72 7.26 -3.92 -1.24
C ASP A 72 5.79 -3.95 -1.68
N PHE A 73 5.51 -3.48 -2.90
CA PHE A 73 4.15 -3.44 -3.44
C PHE A 73 3.85 -4.57 -4.43
N CYS A 74 4.83 -4.93 -5.25
CA CYS A 74 4.64 -5.80 -6.40
C CYS A 74 5.48 -7.07 -6.27
N PRO A 75 4.92 -8.25 -6.58
CA PRO A 75 5.69 -9.49 -6.60
C PRO A 75 6.76 -9.44 -7.70
N PRO A 76 7.85 -10.24 -7.57
CA PRO A 76 8.96 -10.20 -8.51
C PRO A 76 8.60 -10.68 -9.93
N GLY A 77 7.51 -11.45 -10.11
CA GLY A 77 7.05 -11.96 -11.40
C GLY A 77 5.72 -11.36 -11.88
N LEU A 78 5.41 -11.54 -13.17
CA LEU A 78 4.16 -11.08 -13.80
C LEU A 78 3.01 -12.11 -13.75
N ASN A 79 3.28 -13.38 -13.38
CA ASN A 79 2.31 -14.48 -13.37
C ASN A 79 1.53 -14.63 -12.05
N HIS A 80 1.51 -13.61 -11.22
CA HIS A 80 0.76 -13.64 -9.96
C HIS A 80 -0.66 -13.12 -10.21
N LYS A 81 -1.68 -13.82 -9.69
CA LYS A 81 -3.10 -13.39 -9.72
C LYS A 81 -3.35 -12.22 -8.76
N LYS A 82 -2.53 -11.16 -8.85
CA LYS A 82 -2.63 -9.95 -8.05
C LYS A 82 -3.41 -8.89 -8.81
N ALA A 83 -4.39 -8.29 -8.16
CA ALA A 83 -5.09 -7.11 -8.68
C ALA A 83 -4.12 -5.93 -8.79
N MET A 84 -4.20 -5.20 -9.90
CA MET A 84 -3.39 -3.99 -10.07
C MET A 84 -3.81 -2.93 -9.06
N TYR A 85 -2.85 -2.18 -8.55
CA TYR A 85 -3.16 -1.02 -7.72
C TYR A 85 -3.79 0.09 -8.56
N SER A 86 -4.86 0.67 -8.02
CA SER A 86 -5.52 1.87 -8.52
C SER A 86 -5.21 3.11 -7.66
N GLY A 87 -4.54 2.95 -6.52
CA GLY A 87 -4.10 4.05 -5.68
C GLY A 87 -3.01 3.66 -4.68
N ILE A 88 -1.88 4.36 -4.70
CA ILE A 88 -0.82 4.28 -3.69
C ILE A 88 -0.44 5.70 -3.31
N SER A 89 -0.46 6.02 -2.03
CA SER A 89 0.03 7.31 -1.53
C SER A 89 1.18 7.13 -0.54
N LEU A 90 2.28 7.84 -0.77
CA LEU A 90 3.50 7.84 0.02
C LEU A 90 4.00 9.25 0.36
N PHE A 91 3.33 10.32 -0.12
CA PHE A 91 3.71 11.70 0.21
C PHE A 91 3.73 11.94 1.72
N GLY A 92 4.53 12.91 2.17
CA GLY A 92 4.66 13.19 3.61
C GLY A 92 5.41 12.10 4.40
N ASN A 93 6.14 11.22 3.73
CA ASN A 93 7.12 10.33 4.35
C ASN A 93 8.56 10.84 4.15
N PRO A 94 9.52 10.44 5.00
CA PRO A 94 10.94 10.78 4.85
C PRO A 94 11.59 10.26 3.57
N VAL A 95 11.08 9.16 2.98
CA VAL A 95 11.63 8.61 1.73
C VAL A 95 11.50 9.61 0.58
N PRO A 96 12.60 10.01 -0.06
CA PRO A 96 12.52 10.91 -1.19
C PRO A 96 12.09 10.16 -2.47
N TYR A 97 11.31 10.82 -3.32
CA TYR A 97 10.75 10.17 -4.52
C TYR A 97 11.80 9.65 -5.50
N TRP A 98 12.99 10.27 -5.56
CA TRP A 98 14.07 9.87 -6.47
C TRP A 98 14.81 8.60 -6.02
N GLU A 99 14.68 8.18 -4.76
CA GLU A 99 15.22 6.91 -4.27
C GLU A 99 14.29 5.73 -4.56
N VAL A 100 13.00 6.00 -4.81
CA VAL A 100 12.02 4.95 -5.12
C VAL A 100 12.15 4.53 -6.57
N GLN A 101 12.69 3.33 -6.79
CA GLN A 101 12.90 2.81 -8.13
C GLN A 101 11.58 2.63 -8.89
N PRO A 102 11.48 2.99 -10.18
CA PRO A 102 10.24 2.83 -10.95
C PRO A 102 9.69 1.40 -10.99
N ILE A 103 10.56 0.38 -10.93
CA ILE A 103 10.19 -1.04 -10.94
C ILE A 103 9.35 -1.46 -9.72
N THR A 104 9.43 -0.69 -8.64
CA THR A 104 8.61 -0.84 -7.42
C THR A 104 7.11 -0.85 -7.72
N PHE A 105 6.69 -0.13 -8.77
CA PHE A 105 5.29 0.07 -9.13
C PHE A 105 4.85 -0.67 -10.40
N ARG A 106 5.56 -1.74 -10.77
CA ARG A 106 5.28 -2.52 -12.01
C ARG A 106 3.87 -3.13 -12.11
N CYS A 107 3.15 -3.21 -10.99
CA CYS A 107 1.81 -3.78 -10.87
C CYS A 107 0.74 -2.70 -10.56
N VAL A 108 0.99 -1.46 -10.97
CA VAL A 108 0.04 -0.34 -10.86
C VAL A 108 -0.60 -0.08 -12.23
N PHE A 109 -1.91 0.21 -12.24
CA PHE A 109 -2.68 0.37 -13.50
C PHE A 109 -2.22 1.56 -14.34
N ASP A 110 -2.05 2.72 -13.70
CA ASP A 110 -1.63 3.97 -14.34
C ASP A 110 -0.69 4.75 -13.42
N ARG A 111 0.24 5.54 -13.97
CA ARG A 111 1.17 6.34 -13.16
C ARG A 111 0.46 7.38 -12.28
N SER A 112 -0.72 7.86 -12.68
CA SER A 112 -1.55 8.78 -11.89
C SER A 112 -2.07 8.18 -10.59
N ALA A 113 -2.06 6.84 -10.45
CA ALA A 113 -2.43 6.16 -9.22
C ALA A 113 -1.37 6.32 -8.11
N ILE A 114 -0.16 6.81 -8.42
CA ILE A 114 0.97 6.87 -7.48
C ILE A 114 1.18 8.31 -7.02
N GLN A 115 1.14 8.53 -5.70
CA GLN A 115 1.29 9.85 -5.08
C GLN A 115 2.48 9.86 -4.13
N LEU A 116 3.69 10.17 -4.61
CA LEU A 116 4.94 10.13 -3.84
C LEU A 116 5.32 11.47 -3.19
N GLY A 117 4.73 12.58 -3.62
CA GLY A 117 5.11 13.91 -3.16
C GLY A 117 4.46 14.99 -4.02
N ASN A 118 4.39 16.21 -3.47
CA ASN A 118 3.66 17.35 -4.03
C ASN A 118 3.97 17.55 -5.52
N TYR A 119 2.95 17.35 -6.36
CA TYR A 119 2.86 17.99 -7.68
C TYR A 119 2.64 19.49 -7.45
N ARG A 120 3.61 20.21 -6.86
CA ARG A 120 3.64 21.66 -6.96
C ARG A 120 4.06 21.97 -8.39
N LYS A 121 3.05 22.08 -9.27
CA LYS A 121 3.19 22.98 -10.42
C LYS A 121 3.58 24.34 -9.82
N LYS A 122 4.82 24.76 -10.05
CA LYS A 122 5.18 26.18 -9.95
C LYS A 122 4.37 26.93 -11.00
#